data_AF-A0A7Y0U3J0-F1
#
_entry.id   AF-A0A7Y0U3J0-F1
#
_cell.length_a   1.000
_cell.length_b   1.000
_cell.length_c   1.000
_cell.angle_alpha   90.00
_cell.angle_beta   90.00
_cell.angle_gamma   90.00
#
_symmetry.space_group_name_H-M   'P 1'
#
loop_
_entity.id
_entity.type
_entity.pdbx_description
1 polymer ?
#
loop_
_entity_poly.entity_id
_entity_poly.type
_entity_poly.pdbx_seq_one_letter_code
_entity_poly.pdbx_strand_id
1 'polypeptide(L)'
;MNTKEPECSVEEENTERLIGRANRLGYTITSIEIEPGRVAISIVPSPLFPYTPELDRDFETDQWRVQTTAYGALNLDNIEQVTEGYGRAAAMVRELEHATPRNVVNYHLTR
;
A
#
# COMPACT_ATOMS: atom_id res chain seq x y z
N MET A 1 -24.36 15.21 28.89
CA MET A 1 -23.56 15.66 27.73
C MET A 1 -23.52 14.48 26.78
N ASN A 2 -24.22 14.57 25.64
CA ASN A 2 -24.08 13.56 24.58
C ASN A 2 -22.92 14.02 23.71
N THR A 3 -21.74 13.48 23.95
CA THR A 3 -20.60 13.58 23.03
C THR A 3 -20.98 12.80 21.79
N LYS A 4 -21.47 13.48 20.75
CA LYS A 4 -21.47 12.91 19.41
C LYS A 4 -20.02 12.72 19.02
N GLU A 5 -19.63 11.49 18.72
CA GLU A 5 -18.38 11.21 18.03
C GLU A 5 -18.35 12.04 16.73
N PRO A 6 -17.21 12.63 16.34
CA PRO A 6 -17.11 13.29 15.05
C PRO A 6 -17.36 12.24 13.97
N GLU A 7 -18.32 12.50 13.07
CA GLU A 7 -18.51 11.66 11.88
C GLU A 7 -17.24 11.75 11.04
N CYS A 8 -16.58 10.61 10.83
CA CYS A 8 -15.44 10.45 9.94
C CYS A 8 -15.89 10.78 8.51
N SER A 9 -15.10 11.56 7.77
CA SER A 9 -15.38 11.83 6.36
C SER A 9 -15.16 10.57 5.50
N VAL A 10 -15.83 10.51 4.35
CA VAL A 10 -15.68 9.38 3.41
C VAL A 10 -14.22 9.22 2.95
N GLU A 11 -13.50 10.33 2.81
CA GLU A 11 -12.08 10.35 2.45
C GLU A 11 -11.20 9.77 3.56
N GLU A 12 -11.50 10.07 4.83
CA GLU A 12 -10.81 9.47 5.98
C GLU A 12 -11.09 7.96 6.07
N GLU A 13 -12.35 7.53 5.91
CA GLU A 13 -12.70 6.10 5.86
C GLU A 13 -11.98 5.36 4.72
N ASN A 14 -11.89 5.99 3.54
CA ASN A 14 -11.16 5.43 2.41
C ASN A 14 -9.65 5.33 2.68
N THR A 15 -9.06 6.34 3.31
CA THR A 15 -7.65 6.31 3.75
C THR A 15 -7.42 5.19 4.75
N GLU A 16 -8.25 5.06 5.78
CA GLU A 16 -8.17 3.97 6.76
C GLU A 16 -8.31 2.60 6.11
N ARG A 17 -9.25 2.47 5.16
CA ARG A 17 -9.45 1.23 4.42
C ARG A 17 -8.23 0.87 3.56
N LEU A 18 -7.62 1.86 2.90
CA LEU A 18 -6.40 1.67 2.11
C LEU A 18 -5.25 1.19 3.00
N ILE A 19 -5.02 1.84 4.14
CA ILE A 19 -4.01 1.44 5.13
C ILE A 19 -4.29 0.03 5.67
N GLY A 20 -5.55 -0.27 6.01
CA GLY A 20 -5.94 -1.59 6.48
C GLY A 20 -5.76 -2.69 5.42
N ARG A 21 -6.00 -2.37 4.15
CA ARG A 21 -5.71 -3.30 3.03
C ARG A 21 -4.21 -3.48 2.83
N ALA A 22 -3.42 -2.41 2.88
CA ALA A 22 -1.96 -2.49 2.80
C ALA A 22 -1.40 -3.45 3.85
N ASN A 23 -1.81 -3.29 5.12
CA ASN A 23 -1.37 -4.16 6.22
C ASN A 23 -1.73 -5.63 5.98
N ARG A 24 -2.95 -5.92 5.48
CA ARG A 24 -3.36 -7.30 5.13
C ARG A 24 -2.61 -7.88 3.94
N LEU A 25 -2.13 -7.02 3.04
CA LEU A 25 -1.37 -7.41 1.85
C LEU A 25 0.14 -7.45 2.11
N GLY A 26 0.58 -7.20 3.35
CA GLY A 26 1.99 -7.28 3.74
C GLY A 26 2.78 -6.00 3.48
N TYR A 27 2.11 -4.85 3.45
CA TYR A 27 2.74 -3.55 3.27
C TYR A 27 2.40 -2.61 4.43
N THR A 28 3.27 -1.62 4.63
CA THR A 28 3.03 -0.48 5.51
C THR A 28 3.08 0.79 4.69
N ILE A 29 1.95 1.50 4.62
CA ILE A 29 1.93 2.87 4.10
C ILE A 29 2.50 3.77 5.18
N THR A 30 3.56 4.52 4.85
CA THR A 30 4.24 5.43 5.78
C THR A 30 3.77 6.87 5.61
N SER A 31 3.39 7.27 4.40
CA SER A 31 2.73 8.55 4.14
C SER A 31 1.80 8.52 2.93
N ILE A 32 0.82 9.41 2.95
CA ILE A 32 -0.03 9.80 1.83
C ILE A 32 0.00 11.33 1.79
N GLU A 33 0.47 11.88 0.68
CA GLU A 33 0.56 13.32 0.45
C GLU A 33 -0.26 13.70 -0.79
N ILE A 34 -1.21 14.59 -0.61
CA ILE A 34 -2.07 15.10 -1.68
C ILE A 34 -1.35 16.25 -2.37
N GLU A 35 -0.96 16.03 -3.61
CA GLU A 35 -0.33 17.04 -4.45
C GLU A 35 -1.29 17.51 -5.56
N PRO A 36 -1.03 18.66 -6.21
CA PRO A 36 -1.83 19.09 -7.35
C PRO A 36 -1.84 18.02 -8.47
N GLY A 37 -2.98 17.35 -8.64
CA GLY A 37 -3.20 16.38 -9.71
C GLY A 37 -2.71 14.95 -9.43
N ARG A 38 -2.10 14.66 -8.26
CA ARG A 38 -1.64 13.31 -7.91
C ARG A 38 -1.64 13.05 -6.41
N VAL A 39 -1.51 11.79 -6.03
CA VAL A 39 -1.27 11.38 -4.64
C VAL A 39 0.11 10.73 -4.58
N ALA A 40 1.00 11.30 -3.76
CA ALA A 40 2.27 10.67 -3.45
C ALA A 40 2.08 9.73 -2.26
N ILE A 41 2.32 8.43 -2.46
CA ILE A 41 2.15 7.41 -1.41
C ILE A 41 3.52 6.78 -1.16
N SER A 42 4.01 6.90 0.07
CA SER A 42 5.18 6.17 0.53
C SER A 42 4.73 4.85 1.15
N ILE A 43 5.27 3.75 0.65
CA ILE A 43 4.87 2.39 1.05
C ILE A 43 6.10 1.49 1.08
N VAL A 44 6.18 0.61 2.08
CA VAL A 44 7.28 -0.36 2.23
C VAL A 44 6.73 -1.75 2.52
N PRO A 45 7.43 -2.83 2.10
CA PRO A 45 7.10 -4.18 2.53
C PRO A 45 7.18 -4.31 4.05
N SER A 46 6.21 -5.03 4.63
CA SER A 46 6.21 -5.37 6.05
C SER A 46 7.20 -6.51 6.31
N PRO A 47 8.05 -6.41 7.36
CA PRO A 47 8.96 -7.50 7.72
C PRO A 47 8.23 -8.77 8.18
N LEU A 48 6.93 -8.69 8.47
CA LEU A 48 6.11 -9.83 8.87
C LEU A 48 5.71 -10.74 7.70
N PHE A 49 5.87 -10.26 6.46
CA PHE A 49 5.45 -10.98 5.25
C PHE A 49 6.66 -11.25 4.35
N PRO A 50 7.32 -12.41 4.48
CA PRO A 50 8.49 -12.73 3.69
C PRO A 50 8.16 -12.73 2.20
N TYR A 51 9.19 -12.41 1.39
CA TYR A 51 9.11 -12.34 -0.08
C TYR A 51 8.08 -11.36 -0.63
N THR A 52 7.59 -10.41 0.18
CA THR A 52 6.80 -9.29 -0.31
C THR A 52 7.73 -8.35 -1.09
N PRO A 53 7.51 -8.14 -2.40
CA PRO A 53 8.38 -7.29 -3.21
C PRO A 53 8.18 -5.82 -2.87
N GLU A 54 9.21 -5.01 -3.12
CA GLU A 54 9.09 -3.55 -3.08
C GLU A 54 8.16 -3.05 -4.21
N LEU A 55 7.44 -1.98 -3.92
CA LEU A 55 6.60 -1.28 -4.90
C LEU A 55 7.22 0.09 -5.15
N ASP A 56 7.33 0.45 -6.42
CA ASP A 56 7.84 1.75 -6.86
C ASP A 56 6.80 2.46 -7.74
N ARG A 57 6.80 3.78 -7.72
CA ARG A 57 5.95 4.60 -8.59
C ARG A 57 6.82 5.19 -9.69
N ASP A 58 6.52 4.83 -10.93
CA ASP A 58 7.13 5.47 -12.08
C ASP A 58 6.58 6.89 -12.23
N PHE A 59 7.42 7.89 -11.99
CA PHE A 59 7.02 9.29 -12.10
C PHE A 59 6.86 9.79 -13.55
N GLU A 60 7.36 9.07 -14.55
CA GLU A 60 7.17 9.44 -15.96
C GLU A 60 5.80 8.99 -16.48
N THR A 61 5.39 7.77 -16.13
CA THR A 61 4.11 7.19 -16.60
C THR A 61 2.99 7.25 -15.57
N ASP A 62 3.30 7.62 -14.33
CA ASP A 62 2.42 7.58 -13.17
C ASP A 62 1.79 6.19 -12.97
N GLN A 63 2.63 5.14 -13.05
CA GLN A 63 2.23 3.74 -12.86
C GLN A 63 2.97 3.09 -11.71
N TRP A 64 2.30 2.22 -10.96
CA TRP A 64 2.95 1.39 -9.96
C TRP A 64 3.67 0.23 -10.62
N ARG A 65 4.87 -0.06 -10.12
CA ARG A 65 5.73 -1.16 -10.56
C ARG A 65 6.01 -2.07 -9.38
N VAL A 66 6.01 -3.38 -9.66
CA VAL A 66 6.41 -4.40 -8.70
C VAL A 66 7.88 -4.72 -8.96
N GLN A 67 8.74 -4.51 -7.98
CA GLN A 67 10.16 -4.81 -8.12
C GLN A 67 10.40 -6.32 -8.07
N THR A 68 11.06 -6.84 -9.10
CA THR A 68 11.41 -8.26 -9.16
C THR A 68 12.77 -8.52 -8.53
N THR A 69 12.86 -9.54 -7.69
CA THR A 69 14.09 -9.95 -7.02
C THR A 69 14.50 -11.36 -7.43
N ALA A 70 15.79 -11.58 -7.70
CA ALA A 70 16.35 -12.91 -7.92
C ALA A 70 16.72 -13.54 -6.56
N TYR A 71 16.04 -14.63 -6.19
CA TYR A 71 16.17 -15.26 -4.87
C TYR A 71 17.17 -16.44 -4.82
N GLY A 72 17.74 -16.86 -5.94
CA GLY A 72 18.61 -18.04 -6.01
C GLY A 72 17.84 -19.35 -5.87
N ALA A 73 18.52 -20.41 -5.40
CA ALA A 73 17.91 -21.72 -5.19
C ALA A 73 17.02 -21.71 -3.93
N LEU A 74 15.76 -22.11 -4.10
CA LEU A 74 14.76 -22.15 -3.04
C LEU A 74 14.15 -23.56 -2.94
N ASN A 75 13.68 -23.93 -1.75
CA ASN A 75 12.83 -25.11 -1.57
C ASN A 75 11.38 -24.80 -2.00
N LEU A 76 10.52 -25.82 -2.02
CA LEU A 76 9.13 -25.67 -2.46
C LEU A 76 8.36 -24.65 -1.60
N ASP A 77 8.47 -24.74 -0.27
CA ASP A 77 7.78 -23.84 0.66
C ASP A 77 8.15 -22.37 0.42
N ASN A 78 9.41 -22.08 0.13
CA ASN A 78 9.86 -20.72 -0.20
C ASN A 78 9.37 -20.26 -1.58
N ILE A 79 9.25 -21.16 -2.56
CA ILE A 79 8.66 -20.84 -3.87
C ILE A 79 7.17 -20.49 -3.75
N GLU A 80 6.43 -21.19 -2.90
CA GLU A 80 5.03 -20.88 -2.60
C GLU A 80 4.91 -19.48 -1.99
N GLN A 81 5.73 -19.15 -1.00
CA GLN A 81 5.73 -17.82 -0.38
C GLN A 81 6.09 -16.69 -1.36
N VAL A 82 7.04 -16.93 -2.28
CA VAL A 82 7.37 -15.97 -3.35
C VAL A 82 6.17 -15.73 -4.25
N THR A 83 5.49 -16.81 -4.66
CA THR A 83 4.30 -16.74 -5.52
C THR A 83 3.18 -15.96 -4.83
N GLU A 84 2.93 -16.24 -3.56
CA GLU A 84 1.97 -15.49 -2.74
C GLU A 84 2.37 -14.01 -2.59
N GLY A 85 3.66 -13.73 -2.39
CA GLY A 85 4.20 -12.36 -2.27
C GLY A 85 3.88 -11.52 -3.50
N TYR A 86 4.15 -12.03 -4.70
CA TYR A 86 3.79 -11.34 -5.94
C TYR A 86 2.27 -11.26 -6.15
N GLY A 87 1.50 -12.26 -5.70
CA GLY A 87 0.04 -12.20 -5.70
C GLY A 87 -0.51 -11.04 -4.85
N ARG A 88 0.02 -10.88 -3.62
CA ARG A 88 -0.32 -9.75 -2.74
C ARG A 88 0.12 -8.41 -3.33
N ALA A 89 1.30 -8.36 -3.95
CA ALA A 89 1.80 -7.16 -4.63
C ALA A 89 0.87 -6.69 -5.75
N ALA A 90 0.43 -7.61 -6.61
CA ALA A 90 -0.53 -7.30 -7.67
C ALA A 90 -1.86 -6.78 -7.12
N ALA A 91 -2.33 -7.35 -6.00
CA ALA A 91 -3.52 -6.84 -5.32
C ALA A 91 -3.29 -5.43 -4.74
N MET A 92 -2.13 -5.17 -4.14
CA MET A 92 -1.82 -3.87 -3.55
C MET A 92 -1.70 -2.77 -4.61
N VAL A 93 -1.08 -3.06 -5.76
CA VAL A 93 -1.03 -2.14 -6.89
C VAL A 93 -2.43 -1.69 -7.31
N ARG A 94 -3.39 -2.62 -7.38
CA ARG A 94 -4.78 -2.28 -7.70
C ARG A 94 -5.39 -1.34 -6.66
N GLU A 95 -5.14 -1.54 -5.37
CA GLU A 95 -5.63 -0.63 -4.33
C GLU A 95 -5.03 0.78 -4.50
N LEU A 96 -3.73 0.86 -4.79
CA LEU A 96 -3.04 2.14 -4.95
C LEU A 96 -3.48 2.90 -6.21
N GLU A 97 -3.82 2.21 -7.30
CA GLU A 97 -4.37 2.82 -8.53
C GLU A 97 -5.72 3.51 -8.31
N HIS A 98 -6.47 3.12 -7.27
CA HIS A 98 -7.74 3.75 -6.93
C HIS A 98 -7.58 4.98 -6.02
N ALA A 99 -6.39 5.25 -5.48
CA ALA A 99 -6.15 6.41 -4.65
C ALA A 99 -6.00 7.68 -5.50
N THR A 100 -6.79 8.70 -5.18
CA THR A 100 -6.87 9.96 -5.93
C THR A 100 -6.93 11.14 -4.96
N PRO A 101 -6.58 12.37 -5.38
CA PRO A 101 -6.68 13.56 -4.53
C PRO A 101 -8.09 13.86 -3.98
N ARG A 102 -9.13 13.18 -4.50
CA ARG A 102 -10.54 13.41 -4.15
C ARG A 102 -11.11 12.34 -3.22
N ASN A 103 -10.39 11.26 -2.92
CA ASN A 103 -10.94 10.14 -2.17
C ASN A 103 -10.06 9.64 -1.03
N VAL A 104 -8.90 10.26 -0.79
CA VAL A 104 -8.05 10.02 0.36
C VAL A 104 -7.65 11.35 1.00
N VAL A 105 -7.33 11.32 2.29
CA VAL A 105 -6.74 12.43 3.04
C VAL A 105 -5.24 12.24 3.25
N ASN A 106 -4.54 13.34 3.57
CA ASN A 106 -3.14 13.29 3.99
C ASN A 106 -2.97 12.37 5.21
N TYR A 107 -1.94 11.54 5.20
CA TYR A 107 -1.64 10.60 6.27
C TYR A 107 -0.14 10.51 6.48
N HIS A 108 0.28 10.42 7.74
CA HIS A 108 1.67 10.17 8.12
C HIS A 108 1.67 9.19 9.28
N LEU A 109 2.42 8.10 9.15
CA LEU A 109 2.59 7.14 10.23
C LEU A 109 3.44 7.78 11.33
N THR A 110 2.80 8.11 12.45
CA THR A 110 3.49 8.56 13.67
C THR A 110 4.24 7.38 14.29
N ARG A 111 5.52 7.57 14.62
CA ARG A 111 6.34 6.59 15.35
C ARG A 111 5.96 6.50 16.81
#